data_AF-A0A964YL64-F1
#
_entry.id   AF-A0A964YL64-F1
#
_cell.length_a   1.000
_cell.length_b   1.000
_cell.length_c   1.000
_cell.angle_alpha   90.00
_cell.angle_beta   90.00
_cell.angle_gamma   90.00
#
_symmetry.space_group_name_H-M   'P 1'
#
loop_
_entity.id
_entity.type
_entity.pdbx_description
1 polymer ?
#
loop_
_entity_poly.entity_id
_entity_poly.type
_entity_poly.pdbx_seq_one_letter_code
_entity_poly.pdbx_strand_id
1 'polypeptide(L)' 'GTQLLTLHCKDWSALGLWTKPGAPFFCIEPWWGWADALDSDGTLDCKEGIVRLAPLQKREFAYSLELHSIGA' A
#
# COMPACT_ATOMS: atom_id res chain seq x y z
N GLY A 1 27.55 -8.15 -2.65
CA GLY A 1 26.92 -6.81 -2.52
C GLY A 1 25.64 -6.86 -1.69
N THR A 2 25.41 -5.81 -0.91
CA THR A 2 24.13 -5.55 -0.23
C THR A 2 23.17 -4.92 -1.23
N GLN A 3 21.92 -5.37 -1.30
CA GLN A 3 20.90 -4.73 -2.13
C GLN A 3 20.05 -3.77 -1.28
N LEU A 4 19.80 -2.58 -1.79
CA LEU A 4 18.89 -1.60 -1.20
C LEU A 4 17.71 -1.40 -2.16
N LEU A 5 16.49 -1.38 -1.63
CA LEU A 5 15.26 -1.06 -2.35
C LEU A 5 14.69 0.25 -1.80
N THR A 6 14.43 1.22 -2.67
CA THR A 6 13.70 2.44 -2.32
C THR A 6 12.30 2.36 -2.93
N LEU A 7 11.26 2.44 -2.08
CA LEU A 7 9.88 2.63 -2.52
C LEU A 7 9.55 4.11 -2.51
N HIS A 8 9.20 4.65 -3.67
CA HIS A 8 8.72 6.02 -3.81
C HIS A 8 7.20 6.01 -3.96
N CYS A 9 6.49 6.67 -3.06
CA CYS A 9 5.09 7.00 -3.25
C CYS A 9 4.71 8.20 -2.38
N LYS A 10 4.04 9.16 -3.01
CA LYS A 10 3.79 10.49 -2.42
C LYS A 10 2.47 10.57 -1.66
N ASP A 11 1.49 9.76 -2.05
CA ASP A 11 0.08 10.00 -1.71
C ASP A 11 -0.63 8.75 -1.16
N TRP A 12 0.09 7.75 -0.64
CA TRP A 12 -0.56 6.64 0.06
C TRP A 12 -1.29 7.16 1.30
N SER A 13 -2.42 6.52 1.65
CA SER A 13 -3.15 6.83 2.89
C SER A 13 -2.65 5.98 4.06
N ALA A 14 -2.10 4.81 3.77
CA ALA A 14 -1.51 3.90 4.73
C ALA A 14 -0.40 3.06 4.08
N LEU A 15 0.40 2.39 4.89
CA LEU A 15 1.44 1.46 4.46
C LEU A 15 1.29 0.14 5.21
N GLY A 16 1.06 -0.95 4.48
CA GLY A 16 1.12 -2.31 5.01
C GLY A 16 2.56 -2.81 5.05
N LEU A 17 2.98 -3.31 6.20
CA LEU A 17 4.25 -4.03 6.37
C LEU A 17 3.93 -5.41 6.93
N TRP A 18 4.25 -6.46 6.17
CA TRP A 18 3.84 -7.81 6.52
C TRP A 18 4.86 -8.86 6.09
N THR A 19 4.94 -9.95 6.83
CA THR A 19 5.62 -11.17 6.40
C THR A 19 4.89 -12.39 6.96
N LYS A 20 4.87 -13.48 6.19
CA LYS A 20 4.41 -14.77 6.72
C LYS A 20 5.48 -15.29 7.69
N PRO A 21 5.10 -15.79 8.89
CA PRO A 21 6.06 -16.44 9.79
C PRO A 21 6.89 -17.50 9.08
N GLY A 22 8.21 -17.36 9.12
CA GLY A 22 9.18 -18.26 8.47
C GLY A 22 9.45 -18.00 6.98
N ALA A 23 8.86 -16.97 6.37
CA ALA A 23 9.14 -16.65 4.97
C ALA A 23 10.46 -15.88 4.81
N PRO A 24 11.24 -16.15 3.75
CA PRO A 24 12.48 -15.44 3.46
C PRO A 24 12.24 -14.11 2.71
N PHE A 25 11.08 -13.47 2.93
CA PHE A 25 10.71 -12.21 2.29
C PHE A 25 9.84 -11.37 3.23
N PHE A 26 9.69 -10.10 2.91
CA PHE A 26 8.71 -9.21 3.53
C PHE A 26 7.98 -8.41 2.43
N CYS A 27 6.76 -8.00 2.73
CA CYS A 27 5.91 -7.20 1.87
C CYS A 27 5.97 -5.73 2.30
N ILE A 28 5.99 -4.84 1.30
CA ILE A 28 5.76 -3.40 1.46
C ILE A 28 4.56 -3.05 0.59
N GLU A 29 3.49 -2.59 1.20
CA GLU A 29 2.19 -2.48 0.55
C GLU A 29 1.67 -1.03 0.63
N PRO A 30 1.94 -0.18 -0.38
CA PRO A 30 1.37 1.16 -0.41
C PRO A 30 -0.16 1.07 -0.61
N TRP A 31 -0.92 1.64 0.32
CA TRP A 31 -2.37 1.47 0.37
C TRP A 31 -3.14 2.77 0.10
N TRP A 32 -4.20 2.65 -0.70
CA TRP A 32 -5.23 3.67 -0.95
C TRP A 32 -6.60 3.14 -0.53
N GLY A 33 -6.66 2.69 0.72
CA GLY A 33 -7.77 1.96 1.35
C GLY A 33 -7.24 0.74 2.09
N TRP A 34 -7.98 0.27 3.10
CA TRP A 34 -7.56 -0.86 3.96
C TRP A 34 -8.74 -1.77 4.30
N ALA A 35 -8.44 -2.84 5.06
CA ALA A 35 -9.43 -3.79 5.54
C ALA A 35 -10.49 -3.13 6.44
N ASP A 36 -11.60 -3.82 6.66
CA ASP A 36 -12.64 -3.35 7.56
C ASP A 36 -12.13 -3.25 9.00
N ALA A 37 -12.65 -2.25 9.72
CA ALA A 37 -12.52 -2.18 11.17
C ALA A 37 -13.33 -3.32 11.82
N LEU A 38 -12.97 -3.68 13.06
CA LEU A 38 -13.66 -4.74 13.80
C LEU A 38 -15.15 -4.43 14.06
N ASP A 39 -15.49 -3.16 14.10
CA ASP A 39 -16.83 -2.62 14.33
C ASP A 39 -17.52 -2.12 13.05
N SER A 40 -16.98 -2.48 11.87
CA SER A 40 -17.62 -2.22 10.57
C SER A 40 -19.07 -2.74 10.56
N ASP A 41 -19.99 -1.92 10.07
CA ASP A 41 -21.38 -2.30 9.83
C ASP A 41 -21.57 -3.04 8.50
N GLY A 42 -20.49 -3.21 7.72
CA GLY A 42 -20.49 -3.82 6.40
C GLY A 42 -21.08 -2.94 5.29
N THR A 43 -21.48 -1.71 5.59
CA THR A 43 -22.04 -0.79 4.61
C THR A 43 -20.90 -0.15 3.81
N LEU A 44 -20.89 -0.34 2.48
CA LEU A 44 -19.85 0.22 1.62
C LEU A 44 -19.75 1.75 1.74
N ASP A 45 -20.89 2.42 1.92
CA ASP A 45 -20.96 3.86 2.15
C ASP A 45 -20.43 4.31 3.52
N CYS A 46 -20.14 3.41 4.44
CA CYS A 46 -19.49 3.71 5.72
C CYS A 46 -18.04 3.21 5.77
N LYS A 47 -17.57 2.51 4.74
CA LYS A 47 -16.25 1.86 4.73
C LYS A 47 -15.12 2.89 4.86
N GLU A 48 -14.36 2.78 5.95
CA GLU A 48 -13.19 3.60 6.19
C GLU A 48 -12.11 3.39 5.10
N GLY A 49 -11.41 4.47 4.73
CA GLY A 49 -10.35 4.44 3.74
C GLY A 49 -10.81 4.26 2.29
N ILE A 50 -12.12 4.14 2.01
CA ILE A 50 -12.62 3.97 0.65
C ILE A 50 -12.40 5.22 -0.21
N VAL A 51 -11.95 5.02 -1.45
CA VAL A 51 -11.84 6.08 -2.45
C VAL A 51 -13.18 6.21 -3.18
N ARG A 52 -13.86 7.36 -3.00
CA ARG A 52 -15.11 7.67 -3.71
C ARG A 52 -14.82 8.42 -5.00
N LEU A 53 -15.53 8.03 -6.06
CA LEU A 53 -15.49 8.70 -7.36
C LEU A 53 -16.91 9.07 -7.78
N ALA A 54 -17.09 10.32 -8.19
CA ALA A 54 -18.31 10.76 -8.86
C ALA A 54 -18.39 10.16 -10.27
N PRO A 55 -19.58 10.15 -10.92
CA PRO A 55 -19.69 9.76 -12.32
C PRO A 55 -18.68 10.52 -13.19
N LEU A 56 -17.95 9.78 -14.04
CA LEU A 56 -16.89 10.29 -14.93
C LEU A 56 -15.62 10.81 -14.24
N GLN A 57 -15.55 10.81 -12.90
CA GLN A 57 -14.33 11.18 -12.20
C GLN A 57 -13.26 10.10 -12.37
N LYS A 58 -12.01 10.54 -12.58
CA LYS A 58 -10.82 9.68 -12.59
C LYS A 58 -9.93 10.05 -11.42
N ARG A 59 -9.28 9.05 -10.82
CA ARG A 59 -8.21 9.24 -9.86
C ARG A 59 -7.09 8.27 -10.20
N GLU A 60 -5.88 8.78 -10.16
CA GLU A 60 -4.67 8.03 -10.48
C GLU A 60 -3.83 7.92 -9.21
N PHE A 61 -3.23 6.76 -9.03
CA PHE A 61 -2.34 6.44 -7.94
C PHE A 61 -1.09 5.84 -8.52
N ALA A 62 0.06 6.25 -8.00
CA ALA A 62 1.34 5.81 -8.50
C ALA A 62 2.31 5.55 -7.36
N TYR A 63 3.14 4.53 -7.56
CA TYR A 63 4.33 4.26 -6.79
C TYR A 63 5.42 3.77 -7.75
N SER A 64 6.68 3.87 -7.33
CA SER A 64 7.80 3.29 -8.07
C SER A 64 8.80 2.65 -7.12
N LEU A 65 9.56 1.70 -7.66
CA LEU A 65 10.60 0.98 -6.94
C LEU A 65 11.93 1.28 -7.60
N GLU A 66 12.96 1.52 -6.78
CA GLU A 66 14.33 1.69 -7.22
C GLU A 66 15.22 0.66 -6.53
N LEU A 67 16.05 -0.03 -7.31
CA LEU A 67 16.96 -1.06 -6.83
C LEU A 67 18.39 -0.54 -6.92
N HIS A 68 19.11 -0.60 -5.81
CA HIS A 68 20.51 -0.19 -5.70
C HIS A 68 21.36 -1.38 -5.27
N SER A 69 22.52 -1.53 -5.90
CA SER A 69 23.56 -2.46 -5.46
C SER A 69 24.62 -1.67 -4.69
N ILE A 70 24.83 -2.02 -3.42
CA ILE A 70 25.80 -1.37 -2.53
C ILE A 70 26.96 -2.34 -2.29
N GLY A 71 28.11 -1.97 -2.83
CA GLY A 71 29.37 -2.71 -2.72
C GLY A 71 29.46 -3.95 -3.61
N ALA A 72 30.68 -4.28 -4.03
CA ALA A 72 31.04 -5.61 -4.54
C ALA A 72 31.00 -6.61 -3.38
#